data_AF-A0A8H6ILM3-F1
#
_entry.id   AF-A0A8H6ILM3-F1
#
_cell.length_a   1.000
_cell.length_b   1.000
_cell.length_c   1.000
_cell.angle_alpha   90.00
_cell.angle_beta   90.00
_cell.angle_gamma   90.00
#
_symmetry.space_group_name_H-M   'P 1'
#
loop_
_entity.id
_entity.type
_entity.pdbx_description
1 polymer ?
#
loop_
_entity_poly.entity_id
_entity_poly.type
_entity_poly.pdbx_seq_one_letter_code
_entity_poly.pdbx_strand_id
1 'polypeptide(L)'
;MAPAEPHARPFVAKGEIPHFEEERDGWKGYVEWEKYPEKKRKVEKIMSRYDFPDPPQFQLGPLPDTNPILTGERWKQYHQACGLGHIPEVSWVIVQKEKAEDMIHVLQFPYNGEPSRKRLVETEITNNKDHFVRNHGGVPEIDADKYTLDIAGLVNDPKRLTLQDLKTKFPHQTNTVTIQCSGTRRIEQIREYPGDGDELINAPWGEGAIGTARWTGVSLKKVIKYCGGLREGAGHLEFYGADTYFKKGKVYNYVVSVPWRKVKANEVLLAWDMNGEPLPRIHGFPLRVVVFGYIGARSVKWLYEVRAIRTESAAPVQRKEYLYYTPQVGKQNARYSNGFSIQEMPVSSAIMAPRDGDQIVHDGRVALRGWAYSGGGHWPVRVEVSADGGSVWYEVPWERMSRKYFHAWRLWEAELPVDAEGWLEFCVRTWDNAMNTQPTYVRSAWNWDLHVTSSAHRIKVYSINRSRPETAARLKQLEDRGIPVVPITHPIEFDLESDEEYERNMEAQGGRDPEE
;
A
#
# COMPACT_ATOMS: atom_id res chain seq x y z
N MET A 1 27.65 3.78 -2.88
CA MET A 1 26.18 3.84 -2.70
C MET A 1 25.85 5.14 -2.01
N ALA A 2 24.95 5.96 -2.57
CA ALA A 2 24.45 7.13 -1.85
C ALA A 2 23.57 6.65 -0.68
N PRO A 3 23.71 7.21 0.53
CA PRO A 3 22.78 6.91 1.62
C PRO A 3 21.33 7.20 1.20
N ALA A 4 20.36 6.44 1.71
CA ALA A 4 18.93 6.69 1.46
C ALA A 4 18.48 8.10 1.89
N GLU A 5 19.18 8.68 2.88
CA GLU A 5 19.01 10.05 3.33
C GLU A 5 20.40 10.71 3.51
N PRO A 6 21.07 11.10 2.41
CA PRO A 6 22.50 11.43 2.40
C PRO A 6 22.86 12.73 3.11
N HIS A 7 21.85 13.54 3.45
CA HIS A 7 21.99 14.81 4.15
C HIS A 7 21.52 14.76 5.59
N ALA A 8 21.06 13.60 6.08
CA ALA A 8 20.59 13.48 7.45
C ALA A 8 21.77 13.60 8.42
N ARG A 9 21.76 14.66 9.22
CA ARG A 9 22.76 14.87 10.29
C ARG A 9 22.33 14.09 11.53
N PRO A 10 23.28 13.59 12.35
CA PRO A 10 22.95 12.99 13.63
C PRO A 10 22.12 13.95 14.49
N PHE A 11 21.17 13.40 15.25
CA PHE A 11 20.40 14.20 16.20
C PHE A 11 21.31 14.79 17.28
N VAL A 12 21.22 16.11 17.48
CA VAL A 12 21.90 16.81 18.56
C VAL A 12 20.86 17.46 19.45
N ALA A 13 20.77 17.02 20.70
CA ALA A 13 19.83 17.55 21.68
C ALA A 13 20.07 19.05 21.93
N LYS A 14 18.99 19.83 21.94
CA LYS A 14 19.01 21.27 22.26
C LYS A 14 18.32 21.49 23.61
N GLY A 15 19.06 21.25 24.69
CA GLY A 15 18.57 21.28 26.06
C GLY A 15 18.11 19.92 26.56
N GLU A 16 17.36 19.91 27.67
CA GLU A 16 16.84 18.69 28.28
C GLU A 16 15.78 18.02 27.40
N ILE A 17 15.91 16.71 27.20
CA ILE A 17 14.92 15.90 26.49
C ILE A 17 13.71 15.72 27.43
N PRO A 18 12.48 16.05 26.98
CA PRO A 18 11.30 15.96 27.83
C PRO A 18 10.96 14.50 28.16
N HIS A 19 10.35 14.29 29.32
CA HIS A 19 9.60 13.08 29.61
C HIS A 19 8.10 13.34 29.47
N PHE A 20 7.39 12.42 28.83
CA PHE A 20 5.94 12.37 28.78
C PHE A 20 5.48 11.05 29.38
N GLU A 21 4.62 11.13 30.39
CA GLU A 21 4.09 9.94 31.07
C GLU A 21 3.20 9.11 30.14
N GLU A 22 3.31 7.80 30.28
CA GLU A 22 2.39 6.82 29.67
C GLU A 22 1.19 6.63 30.61
N GLU A 23 -0.01 7.00 30.16
CA GLU A 23 -1.17 7.16 31.06
C GLU A 23 -1.91 5.86 31.38
N ARG A 24 -1.58 4.77 30.69
CA ARG A 24 -2.30 3.50 30.77
C ARG A 24 -1.38 2.40 31.27
N ASP A 25 -1.75 1.78 32.39
CA ASP A 25 -1.05 0.62 32.92
C ASP A 25 -1.06 -0.54 31.90
N GLY A 26 0.11 -1.13 31.66
CA GLY A 26 0.31 -2.18 30.64
C GLY A 26 0.45 -1.69 29.20
N TRP A 27 0.53 -0.37 28.97
CA TRP A 27 0.72 0.20 27.64
C TRP A 27 2.10 0.88 27.58
N LYS A 28 2.99 0.37 26.73
CA LYS A 28 4.32 0.96 26.47
C LYS A 28 4.39 1.56 25.07
N GLY A 29 5.08 2.68 24.93
CA GLY A 29 5.16 3.46 23.69
C GLY A 29 3.89 4.24 23.37
N TYR A 30 2.94 4.32 24.30
CA TYR A 30 1.71 5.11 24.17
C TYR A 30 1.79 6.38 25.01
N VAL A 31 1.43 7.50 24.39
CA VAL A 31 1.17 8.77 25.07
C VAL A 31 -0.17 9.30 24.57
N GLU A 32 -1.03 9.69 25.49
CA GLU A 32 -2.29 10.36 25.17
C GLU A 32 -2.01 11.81 24.77
N TRP A 33 -2.11 12.10 23.48
CA TRP A 33 -1.94 13.45 22.97
C TRP A 33 -3.27 14.20 22.90
N GLU A 34 -4.36 13.50 22.59
CA GLU A 34 -5.62 14.15 22.21
C GLU A 34 -6.40 14.71 23.40
N LYS A 35 -6.21 14.16 24.60
CA LYS A 35 -6.83 14.70 25.84
C LYS A 35 -6.05 15.86 26.47
N TYR A 36 -4.80 16.08 26.07
CA TYR A 36 -3.86 16.99 26.75
C TYR A 36 -3.30 18.06 25.80
N PRO A 37 -4.05 19.13 25.45
CA PRO A 37 -3.62 20.18 24.53
C PRO A 37 -2.32 20.90 24.94
N GLU A 38 -2.03 20.98 26.23
CA GLU A 38 -0.77 21.48 26.78
C GLU A 38 0.43 20.61 26.45
N LYS A 39 0.30 19.26 26.44
CA LYS A 39 1.36 18.36 25.96
C LYS A 39 1.67 18.63 24.48
N LYS A 40 0.63 18.77 23.65
CA LYS A 40 0.78 19.10 22.22
C LYS A 40 1.48 20.45 22.00
N ARG A 41 1.10 21.48 22.77
CA ARG A 41 1.75 22.81 22.72
C ARG A 41 3.21 22.77 23.18
N LYS A 42 3.53 21.93 24.18
CA LYS A 42 4.92 21.71 24.61
C LYS A 42 5.74 21.08 23.48
N VAL A 43 5.21 20.06 22.82
CA VAL A 43 5.88 19.41 21.67
C VAL A 43 6.07 20.38 20.50
N GLU A 44 5.08 21.21 20.16
CA GLU A 44 5.23 22.22 19.11
C GLU A 44 6.40 23.19 19.37
N LYS A 45 6.56 23.63 20.63
CA LYS A 45 7.70 24.45 21.07
C LYS A 45 9.04 23.71 21.08
N ILE A 46 9.02 22.40 21.28
CA ILE A 46 10.23 21.56 21.21
C ILE A 46 10.64 21.44 19.75
N MET A 47 9.71 21.06 18.87
CA MET A 47 9.96 20.86 17.45
C MET A 47 10.49 22.12 16.78
N SER A 48 10.01 23.31 17.16
CA SER A 48 10.47 24.57 16.59
C SER A 48 11.93 24.94 16.92
N ARG A 49 12.60 24.21 17.83
CA ARG A 49 14.01 24.46 18.20
C ARG A 49 14.97 23.70 17.30
N TYR A 50 14.52 22.61 16.67
CA TYR A 50 15.36 21.71 15.90
C TYR A 50 15.26 22.02 14.41
N ASP A 51 16.36 21.77 13.72
CA ASP A 51 16.42 21.78 12.26
C ASP A 51 16.52 20.32 11.83
N PHE A 52 15.36 19.71 11.59
CA PHE A 52 15.26 18.29 11.28
C PHE A 52 15.57 18.04 9.81
N PRO A 53 16.09 16.85 9.44
CA PRO A 53 16.34 16.50 8.06
C PRO A 53 15.11 16.73 7.16
N ASP A 54 15.36 17.24 5.96
CA ASP A 54 14.33 17.31 4.93
C ASP A 54 13.91 15.90 4.50
N PRO A 55 12.65 15.72 4.04
CA PRO A 55 12.24 14.49 3.38
C PRO A 55 13.17 14.16 2.21
N PRO A 56 13.53 12.89 1.99
CA PRO A 56 14.37 12.50 0.86
C PRO A 56 13.67 12.81 -0.48
N GLN A 57 14.41 13.41 -1.41
CA GLN A 57 13.91 13.80 -2.73
C GLN A 57 14.16 12.71 -3.81
N PHE A 58 13.78 11.46 -3.53
CA PHE A 58 13.95 10.37 -4.48
C PHE A 58 12.96 10.41 -5.66
N GLN A 59 11.95 11.28 -5.64
CA GLN A 59 10.99 11.34 -6.75
C GLN A 59 11.59 11.86 -8.06
N LEU A 60 12.74 12.55 -7.98
CA LEU A 60 13.47 13.08 -9.15
C LEU A 60 14.80 12.36 -9.37
N GLY A 61 15.06 11.28 -8.64
CA GLY A 61 16.30 10.51 -8.69
C GLY A 61 16.06 9.00 -8.57
N PRO A 62 17.11 8.18 -8.69
CA PRO A 62 16.97 6.74 -8.48
C PRO A 62 16.62 6.45 -7.01
N LEU A 63 15.75 5.47 -6.80
CA LEU A 63 15.55 4.90 -5.47
C LEU A 63 16.82 4.19 -5.00
N PRO A 64 17.12 4.20 -3.70
CA PRO A 64 18.18 3.36 -3.14
C PRO A 64 17.92 1.88 -3.43
N ASP A 65 18.95 1.17 -3.88
CA ASP A 65 18.92 -0.31 -4.05
C ASP A 65 19.23 -1.03 -2.73
N THR A 66 18.72 -0.49 -1.62
CA THR A 66 18.89 -1.03 -0.27
C THR A 66 17.56 -1.56 0.24
N ASN A 67 17.62 -2.50 1.21
CA ASN A 67 16.46 -2.93 1.95
C ASN A 67 16.77 -2.83 3.45
N PRO A 68 16.29 -1.80 4.18
CA PRO A 68 15.24 -0.86 3.79
C PRO A 68 15.59 0.14 2.68
N ILE A 69 14.58 0.55 1.90
CA ILE A 69 14.72 1.58 0.84
C ILE A 69 14.94 2.94 1.49
N LEU A 70 14.17 3.25 2.54
CA LEU A 70 14.23 4.51 3.28
C LEU A 70 14.37 4.23 4.77
N THR A 71 15.19 5.01 5.47
CA THR A 71 15.46 4.81 6.91
C THR A 71 14.52 5.59 7.81
N GLY A 72 14.00 6.74 7.35
CA GLY A 72 13.06 7.56 8.10
C GLY A 72 13.70 8.35 9.23
N GLU A 73 14.90 8.87 9.00
CA GLU A 73 15.71 9.52 10.04
C GLU A 73 14.96 10.71 10.66
N ARG A 74 14.29 11.51 9.83
CA ARG A 74 13.43 12.62 10.27
C ARG A 74 12.45 12.21 11.38
N TRP A 75 11.76 11.07 11.23
CA TRP A 75 10.77 10.61 12.19
C TRP A 75 11.40 10.02 13.45
N LYS A 76 12.56 9.36 13.32
CA LYS A 76 13.36 8.91 14.48
C LYS A 76 13.77 10.11 15.33
N GLN A 77 14.22 11.18 14.68
CA GLN A 77 14.60 12.43 15.36
C GLN A 77 13.42 13.14 16.01
N TYR A 78 12.23 13.12 15.41
CA TYR A 78 11.02 13.65 16.06
C TYR A 78 10.71 12.92 17.37
N HIS A 79 10.82 11.59 17.36
CA HIS A 79 10.60 10.78 18.56
C HIS A 79 11.71 11.03 19.59
N GLN A 80 12.97 11.09 19.16
CA GLN A 80 14.11 11.43 20.04
C GLN A 80 13.92 12.79 20.72
N ALA A 81 13.51 13.82 19.97
CA ALA A 81 13.25 15.15 20.51
C ALA A 81 12.11 15.18 21.54
N CYS A 82 11.18 14.22 21.48
CA CYS A 82 10.08 14.07 22.42
C CYS A 82 10.36 13.10 23.57
N GLY A 83 11.58 12.58 23.71
CA GLY A 83 11.89 11.57 24.74
C GLY A 83 11.35 10.17 24.43
N LEU A 84 10.95 9.93 23.18
CA LEU A 84 10.39 8.67 22.68
C LEU A 84 11.37 7.93 21.78
N GLY A 85 12.67 8.20 21.91
CA GLY A 85 13.74 7.69 21.04
C GLY A 85 13.91 6.17 21.01
N HIS A 86 13.38 5.47 22.00
CA HIS A 86 13.41 4.00 22.07
C HIS A 86 12.36 3.34 21.15
N ILE A 87 11.26 4.05 20.83
CA ILE A 87 10.13 3.52 20.06
C ILE A 87 10.55 3.00 18.68
N PRO A 88 11.39 3.70 17.89
CA PRO A 88 11.87 3.18 16.60
C PRO A 88 12.54 1.82 16.67
N GLU A 89 13.44 1.61 17.64
CA GLU A 89 14.19 0.35 17.79
C GLU A 89 13.26 -0.80 18.20
N VAL A 90 12.42 -0.57 19.22
CA VAL A 90 11.41 -1.55 19.66
C VAL A 90 10.47 -1.92 18.51
N SER A 91 10.02 -0.94 17.73
CA SER A 91 9.16 -1.16 16.57
C SER A 91 9.86 -2.03 15.51
N TRP A 92 11.16 -1.79 15.26
CA TRP A 92 11.94 -2.56 14.29
C TRP A 92 12.13 -4.02 14.72
N VAL A 93 12.39 -4.28 16.00
CA VAL A 93 12.49 -5.65 16.53
C VAL A 93 11.18 -6.42 16.33
N ILE A 94 10.02 -5.78 16.54
CA ILE A 94 8.71 -6.39 16.27
C ILE A 94 8.57 -6.75 14.80
N VAL A 95 8.97 -5.85 13.90
CA VAL A 95 8.93 -6.10 12.44
C VAL A 95 9.76 -7.32 12.07
N GLN A 96 11.02 -7.39 12.50
CA GLN A 96 11.91 -8.50 12.18
C GLN A 96 11.38 -9.84 12.70
N LYS A 97 10.63 -9.83 13.80
CA LYS A 97 10.00 -11.03 14.36
C LYS A 97 8.72 -11.45 13.64
N GLU A 98 7.85 -10.49 13.30
CA GLU A 98 6.49 -10.76 12.81
C GLU A 98 6.37 -10.82 11.29
N LYS A 99 7.36 -10.32 10.55
CA LYS A 99 7.33 -10.20 9.09
C LYS A 99 8.29 -11.17 8.41
N ALA A 100 8.01 -11.51 7.15
CA ALA A 100 8.89 -12.37 6.36
C ALA A 100 10.27 -11.71 6.12
N GLU A 101 11.32 -12.53 6.01
CA GLU A 101 12.70 -12.07 5.82
C GLU A 101 12.91 -11.34 4.50
N ASP A 102 12.19 -11.73 3.44
CA ASP A 102 12.25 -11.14 2.10
C ASP A 102 11.22 -10.01 1.87
N MET A 103 10.70 -9.42 2.95
CA MET A 103 9.83 -8.24 2.85
C MET A 103 10.59 -7.06 2.24
N ILE A 104 9.89 -6.30 1.40
CA ILE A 104 10.39 -5.04 0.87
C ILE A 104 10.10 -3.97 1.93
N HIS A 105 11.12 -3.58 2.69
CA HIS A 105 11.01 -2.56 3.74
C HIS A 105 11.10 -1.17 3.11
N VAL A 106 9.96 -0.68 2.62
CA VAL A 106 9.83 0.62 1.95
C VAL A 106 10.29 1.79 2.84
N LEU A 107 9.94 1.75 4.13
CA LEU A 107 10.39 2.71 5.14
C LEU A 107 10.66 1.99 6.46
N GLN A 108 11.83 2.18 7.05
CA GLN A 108 12.20 1.55 8.31
C GLN A 108 11.41 2.14 9.49
N PHE A 109 11.31 3.47 9.59
CA PHE A 109 10.56 4.13 10.66
C PHE A 109 9.81 5.42 10.21
N PRO A 110 8.52 5.58 10.55
CA PRO A 110 7.63 4.52 11.02
C PRO A 110 7.56 3.39 9.99
N TYR A 111 7.44 2.14 10.45
CA TYR A 111 7.61 1.00 9.56
C TYR A 111 6.53 0.95 8.47
N ASN A 112 6.98 0.87 7.22
CA ASN A 112 6.13 0.61 6.06
C ASN A 112 6.81 -0.43 5.17
N GLY A 113 6.09 -1.48 4.79
CA GLY A 113 6.65 -2.53 3.92
C GLY A 113 5.58 -3.39 3.26
N GLU A 114 5.95 -3.95 2.11
CA GLU A 114 5.12 -4.81 1.27
C GLU A 114 5.82 -6.17 1.04
N PRO A 115 5.06 -7.27 0.86
CA PRO A 115 5.65 -8.56 0.54
C PRO A 115 6.30 -8.56 -0.82
N SER A 116 7.21 -9.51 -1.05
CA SER A 116 7.69 -9.79 -2.40
C SER A 116 6.51 -10.16 -3.31
N ARG A 117 6.59 -9.77 -4.59
CA ARG A 117 5.57 -10.06 -5.60
C ARG A 117 5.22 -11.54 -5.67
N LYS A 118 6.20 -12.41 -5.40
CA LYS A 118 6.02 -13.86 -5.35
C LYS A 118 4.99 -14.23 -4.28
N ARG A 119 5.26 -13.82 -3.05
CA ARG A 119 4.49 -14.18 -1.85
C ARG A 119 3.12 -13.54 -1.81
N LEU A 120 2.97 -12.32 -2.35
CA LEU A 120 1.70 -11.60 -2.35
C LEU A 120 0.57 -12.41 -3.00
N VAL A 121 0.86 -13.01 -4.15
CA VAL A 121 -0.14 -13.74 -4.96
C VAL A 121 0.06 -15.25 -4.93
N GLU A 122 0.77 -15.76 -3.93
CA GLU A 122 0.94 -17.20 -3.72
C GLU A 122 -0.39 -17.86 -3.29
N THR A 123 -1.17 -17.15 -2.44
CA THR A 123 -2.42 -17.66 -1.88
C THR A 123 -3.49 -16.58 -1.85
N GLU A 124 -4.76 -16.98 -2.02
CA GLU A 124 -5.90 -16.03 -1.99
C GLU A 124 -6.08 -15.32 -0.64
N ILE A 125 -5.63 -15.94 0.44
CA ILE A 125 -5.53 -15.35 1.78
C ILE A 125 -4.05 -15.10 2.04
N THR A 126 -3.66 -13.85 2.23
CA THR A 126 -2.30 -13.45 2.53
C THR A 126 -1.93 -13.89 3.94
N ASN A 127 -0.80 -14.59 4.09
CA ASN A 127 -0.27 -14.96 5.40
C ASN A 127 -0.01 -13.71 6.26
N ASN A 128 -0.14 -13.83 7.58
CA ASN A 128 0.11 -12.72 8.53
C ASN A 128 1.52 -12.11 8.35
N LYS A 129 2.53 -12.97 8.10
CA LYS A 129 3.93 -12.58 7.81
C LYS A 129 4.11 -11.86 6.48
N ASP A 130 3.16 -11.97 5.56
CA ASP A 130 3.22 -11.40 4.20
C ASP A 130 2.26 -10.21 4.03
N HIS A 131 1.29 -10.03 4.92
CA HIS A 131 0.36 -8.90 4.83
C HIS A 131 1.09 -7.57 4.98
N PHE A 132 0.93 -6.65 4.03
CA PHE A 132 1.61 -5.35 4.04
C PHE A 132 1.34 -4.56 5.33
N VAL A 133 2.28 -3.68 5.69
CA VAL A 133 2.19 -2.83 6.88
C VAL A 133 2.35 -1.38 6.48
N ARG A 134 1.41 -0.52 6.92
CA ARG A 134 1.54 0.93 6.85
C ARG A 134 1.39 1.51 8.27
N ASN A 135 2.43 2.15 8.79
CA ASN A 135 2.41 2.87 10.07
C ASN A 135 2.69 4.36 9.90
N HIS A 136 2.07 5.19 10.76
CA HIS A 136 2.35 6.62 10.89
C HIS A 136 3.21 6.93 12.13
N GLY A 137 3.18 6.04 13.13
CA GLY A 137 4.05 6.08 14.30
C GLY A 137 4.70 4.73 14.61
N GLY A 138 5.22 4.60 15.83
CA GLY A 138 5.73 3.33 16.34
C GLY A 138 4.63 2.34 16.70
N VAL A 139 5.06 1.11 16.98
CA VAL A 139 4.19 0.01 17.42
C VAL A 139 4.11 0.03 18.94
N PRO A 140 2.96 0.35 19.54
CA PRO A 140 2.78 0.27 20.99
C PRO A 140 2.77 -1.19 21.45
N GLU A 141 3.27 -1.44 22.65
CA GLU A 141 3.10 -2.72 23.34
C GLU A 141 1.94 -2.60 24.32
N ILE A 142 0.88 -3.38 24.09
CA ILE A 142 -0.34 -3.32 24.89
C ILE A 142 -0.60 -4.67 25.52
N ASP A 143 -0.69 -4.71 26.84
CA ASP A 143 -1.16 -5.86 27.61
C ASP A 143 -2.68 -6.05 27.36
N ALA A 144 -3.04 -7.22 26.82
CA ALA A 144 -4.42 -7.53 26.47
C ALA A 144 -5.35 -7.66 27.69
N ASP A 145 -4.81 -8.05 28.85
CA ASP A 145 -5.59 -8.23 30.07
C ASP A 145 -5.93 -6.88 30.71
N LYS A 146 -5.11 -5.87 30.46
CA LYS A 146 -5.30 -4.47 30.89
C LYS A 146 -5.95 -3.59 29.82
N TYR A 147 -6.23 -4.15 28.64
CA TYR A 147 -6.78 -3.38 27.54
C TYR A 147 -8.22 -2.95 27.79
N THR A 148 -8.50 -1.66 27.51
CA THR A 148 -9.85 -1.11 27.50
C THR A 148 -10.11 -0.24 26.28
N LEU A 149 -11.31 -0.40 25.71
CA LEU A 149 -11.89 0.42 24.65
C LEU A 149 -12.96 1.36 25.24
N ASP A 150 -12.79 2.66 25.01
CA ASP A 150 -13.80 3.66 25.37
C ASP A 150 -14.78 3.89 24.19
N ILE A 151 -16.08 3.81 24.44
CA ILE A 151 -17.15 4.20 23.50
C ILE A 151 -17.81 5.47 24.04
N ALA A 152 -17.60 6.60 23.37
CA ALA A 152 -17.93 7.93 23.87
C ALA A 152 -18.62 8.83 22.83
N GLY A 153 -18.83 10.10 23.20
CA GLY A 153 -19.44 11.11 22.34
C GLY A 153 -20.97 11.02 22.30
N LEU A 154 -21.54 11.18 21.11
CA LEU A 154 -22.97 11.19 20.84
C LEU A 154 -23.60 9.78 20.85
N VAL A 155 -23.36 9.01 21.90
CA VAL A 155 -24.04 7.73 22.20
C VAL A 155 -24.93 7.90 23.43
N ASN A 156 -26.04 7.15 23.53
CA ASN A 156 -26.99 7.32 24.62
C ASN A 156 -26.37 6.95 25.98
N ASP A 157 -25.63 5.85 26.03
CA ASP A 157 -25.01 5.29 27.23
C ASP A 157 -23.53 4.94 26.95
N PRO A 158 -22.59 5.89 27.15
CA PRO A 158 -21.17 5.66 26.97
C PRO A 158 -20.64 4.49 27.81
N LYS A 159 -19.76 3.67 27.23
CA LYS A 159 -19.22 2.46 27.88
C LYS A 159 -17.71 2.41 27.79
N ARG A 160 -17.08 1.86 28.83
CA ARG A 160 -15.72 1.32 28.77
C ARG A 160 -15.81 -0.20 28.72
N LEU A 161 -15.18 -0.83 27.74
CA LEU A 161 -15.24 -2.27 27.50
C LEU A 161 -13.83 -2.85 27.53
N THR A 162 -13.64 -3.96 28.24
CA THR A 162 -12.40 -4.76 28.17
C THR A 162 -12.36 -5.57 26.87
N LEU A 163 -11.19 -6.13 26.52
CA LEU A 163 -11.12 -7.09 25.41
C LEU A 163 -12.05 -8.30 25.65
N GLN A 164 -12.13 -8.76 26.91
CA GLN A 164 -12.98 -9.88 27.29
C GLN A 164 -14.48 -9.55 27.15
N ASP A 165 -14.88 -8.31 27.46
CA ASP A 165 -16.26 -7.86 27.21
C ASP A 165 -16.63 -7.97 25.73
N LEU A 166 -15.73 -7.52 24.83
CA LEU A 166 -15.95 -7.60 23.38
C LEU A 166 -16.09 -9.06 22.92
N LYS A 167 -15.30 -9.97 23.51
CA LYS A 167 -15.33 -11.40 23.19
C LYS A 167 -16.50 -12.17 23.80
N THR A 168 -17.12 -11.69 24.88
CA THR A 168 -18.16 -12.48 25.60
C THR A 168 -19.56 -11.90 25.49
N LYS A 169 -19.70 -10.58 25.34
CA LYS A 169 -21.02 -9.92 25.33
C LYS A 169 -21.65 -9.81 23.95
N PHE A 170 -20.92 -10.16 22.89
CA PHE A 170 -21.36 -9.92 21.52
C PHE A 170 -21.17 -11.14 20.61
N PRO A 171 -22.02 -11.29 19.58
CA PRO A 171 -21.82 -12.32 18.57
C PRO A 171 -20.57 -12.01 17.75
N HIS A 172 -19.73 -13.03 17.55
CA HIS A 172 -18.55 -12.94 16.70
C HIS A 172 -18.96 -13.05 15.23
N GLN A 173 -18.20 -12.41 14.36
CA GLN A 173 -18.27 -12.64 12.93
C GLN A 173 -16.85 -12.72 12.36
N THR A 174 -16.70 -13.55 11.34
CA THR A 174 -15.46 -13.69 10.57
C THR A 174 -15.73 -13.29 9.14
N ASN A 175 -14.97 -12.34 8.60
CA ASN A 175 -15.12 -11.84 7.24
C ASN A 175 -13.78 -11.90 6.50
N THR A 176 -13.78 -12.43 5.26
CA THR A 176 -12.64 -12.31 4.35
C THR A 176 -12.65 -10.92 3.72
N VAL A 177 -11.66 -10.10 4.05
CA VAL A 177 -11.59 -8.70 3.64
C VAL A 177 -10.20 -8.35 3.15
N THR A 178 -10.12 -7.72 1.97
CA THR A 178 -8.92 -7.06 1.47
C THR A 178 -8.80 -5.66 2.06
N ILE A 179 -7.61 -5.34 2.56
CA ILE A 179 -7.22 -3.98 2.91
C ILE A 179 -6.24 -3.52 1.83
N GLN A 180 -6.51 -2.36 1.22
CA GLN A 180 -5.62 -1.73 0.24
C GLN A 180 -5.21 -0.35 0.72
N CYS A 181 -3.92 -0.04 0.65
CA CYS A 181 -3.42 1.31 0.90
C CYS A 181 -3.87 2.25 -0.22
N SER A 182 -4.18 3.51 0.08
CA SER A 182 -4.34 4.50 -0.99
C SER A 182 -3.03 4.73 -1.76
N GLY A 183 -1.88 4.39 -1.18
CA GLY A 183 -0.58 4.48 -1.84
C GLY A 183 -0.20 3.27 -2.69
N THR A 184 -1.04 2.22 -2.81
CA THR A 184 -0.72 1.09 -3.70
C THR A 184 -0.41 1.59 -5.10
N ARG A 185 0.68 1.09 -5.70
CA ARG A 185 1.15 1.46 -7.04
C ARG A 185 1.56 2.94 -7.17
N ARG A 186 1.91 3.60 -6.08
CA ARG A 186 2.35 5.01 -6.09
C ARG A 186 3.60 5.23 -6.95
N ILE A 187 4.49 4.25 -7.03
CA ILE A 187 5.74 4.36 -7.79
C ILE A 187 5.50 4.68 -9.28
N GLU A 188 4.38 4.25 -9.86
CA GLU A 188 4.01 4.57 -11.24
C GLU A 188 3.73 6.06 -11.42
N GLN A 189 2.98 6.67 -10.50
CA GLN A 189 2.74 8.11 -10.52
C GLN A 189 4.03 8.88 -10.30
N ILE A 190 4.90 8.45 -9.38
CA ILE A 190 6.19 9.11 -9.11
C ILE A 190 7.08 9.12 -10.36
N ARG A 191 7.19 7.98 -11.06
CA ARG A 191 8.07 7.82 -12.22
C ARG A 191 7.67 8.71 -13.40
N GLU A 192 6.37 8.90 -13.62
CA GLU A 192 5.89 9.71 -14.75
C GLU A 192 5.65 11.18 -14.37
N TYR A 193 5.08 11.42 -13.19
CA TYR A 193 4.58 12.72 -12.75
C TYR A 193 4.80 12.92 -11.23
N PRO A 194 6.01 13.30 -10.80
CA PRO A 194 6.32 13.59 -9.40
C PRO A 194 5.32 14.55 -8.73
N GLY A 195 5.02 14.32 -7.46
CA GLY A 195 4.02 15.05 -6.67
C GLY A 195 4.45 15.22 -5.20
N ASP A 196 3.57 15.71 -4.34
CA ASP A 196 3.91 15.88 -2.91
C ASP A 196 3.74 14.58 -2.13
N GLY A 197 2.70 13.82 -2.46
CA GLY A 197 2.23 12.65 -1.74
C GLY A 197 1.92 12.88 -0.26
N ASP A 198 2.21 11.90 0.61
CA ASP A 198 1.97 12.00 2.05
C ASP A 198 3.15 12.70 2.75
N GLU A 199 2.91 13.49 3.80
CA GLU A 199 3.98 14.14 4.59
C GLU A 199 4.94 13.11 5.23
N LEU A 200 4.43 11.89 5.49
CA LEU A 200 5.22 10.68 5.68
C LEU A 200 5.84 10.29 4.35
N ILE A 201 7.14 10.64 4.20
CA ILE A 201 8.06 10.27 3.12
C ILE A 201 7.38 9.37 2.10
N ASN A 202 7.15 9.89 0.90
CA ASN A 202 6.42 9.33 -0.24
C ASN A 202 6.66 7.87 -0.57
N ALA A 203 6.30 6.99 0.35
CA ALA A 203 6.72 5.60 0.38
C ALA A 203 6.46 5.05 -1.03
N PRO A 204 7.54 4.69 -1.77
CA PRO A 204 7.47 4.36 -3.19
C PRO A 204 6.89 2.96 -3.38
N TRP A 205 5.67 2.77 -2.88
CA TRP A 205 4.94 1.52 -2.93
C TRP A 205 4.84 1.03 -4.37
N GLY A 206 5.24 -0.22 -4.55
CA GLY A 206 4.89 -1.01 -5.72
C GLY A 206 3.46 -1.53 -5.63
N GLU A 207 3.26 -2.72 -6.17
CA GLU A 207 1.94 -3.34 -6.32
C GLU A 207 1.46 -4.07 -5.06
N GLY A 208 2.30 -4.15 -4.02
CA GLY A 208 2.10 -5.00 -2.84
C GLY A 208 1.57 -4.31 -1.60
N ALA A 209 1.20 -3.02 -1.66
CA ALA A 209 0.53 -2.33 -0.54
C ALA A 209 -0.97 -2.73 -0.40
N ILE A 210 -1.26 -4.01 -0.51
CA ILE A 210 -2.59 -4.63 -0.48
C ILE A 210 -2.47 -6.02 0.15
N GLY A 211 -3.52 -6.51 0.81
CA GLY A 211 -3.53 -7.86 1.36
C GLY A 211 -4.92 -8.31 1.80
N THR A 212 -5.14 -9.62 1.79
CA THR A 212 -6.44 -10.24 2.14
C THR A 212 -6.29 -11.14 3.35
N ALA A 213 -7.14 -10.98 4.35
CA ALA A 213 -7.17 -11.84 5.52
C ALA A 213 -8.60 -12.17 5.94
N ARG A 214 -8.75 -13.23 6.74
CA ARG A 214 -9.98 -13.51 7.49
C ARG A 214 -9.89 -12.77 8.82
N TRP A 215 -10.77 -11.80 9.03
CA TRP A 215 -10.79 -10.98 10.25
C TRP A 215 -11.91 -11.44 11.15
N THR A 216 -11.60 -11.78 12.40
CA THR A 216 -12.59 -12.20 13.39
C THR A 216 -12.74 -11.15 14.50
N GLY A 217 -13.98 -10.82 14.81
CA GLY A 217 -14.28 -9.76 15.76
C GLY A 217 -15.77 -9.51 16.00
N VAL A 218 -16.11 -8.30 16.43
CA VAL A 218 -17.49 -7.85 16.66
C VAL A 218 -17.89 -6.71 15.73
N SER A 219 -19.13 -6.72 15.24
CA SER A 219 -19.71 -5.59 14.51
C SER A 219 -19.80 -4.34 15.38
N LEU A 220 -19.21 -3.22 14.94
CA LEU A 220 -19.31 -1.94 15.65
C LEU A 220 -20.77 -1.49 15.81
N LYS A 221 -21.65 -1.82 14.86
CA LYS A 221 -23.10 -1.56 14.97
C LYS A 221 -23.69 -2.16 16.23
N LYS A 222 -23.27 -3.38 16.59
CA LYS A 222 -23.78 -4.11 17.77
C LYS A 222 -23.25 -3.48 19.05
N VAL A 223 -21.99 -3.04 19.06
CA VAL A 223 -21.39 -2.29 20.18
C VAL A 223 -22.12 -0.95 20.40
N ILE A 224 -22.39 -0.19 19.33
CA ILE A 224 -23.16 1.05 19.41
C ILE A 224 -24.59 0.80 19.90
N LYS A 225 -25.24 -0.29 19.45
CA LYS A 225 -26.57 -0.69 19.96
C LYS A 225 -26.52 -0.99 21.47
N TYR A 226 -25.46 -1.66 21.94
CA TYR A 226 -25.26 -1.94 23.36
C TYR A 226 -25.05 -0.66 24.19
N CYS A 227 -24.50 0.40 23.60
CA CYS A 227 -24.39 1.74 24.19
C CYS A 227 -25.72 2.54 24.10
N GLY A 228 -26.86 1.86 23.96
CA GLY A 228 -28.18 2.48 23.82
C GLY A 228 -28.44 3.14 22.46
N GLY A 229 -27.55 3.00 21.47
CA GLY A 229 -27.65 3.66 20.16
C GLY A 229 -27.03 5.07 20.15
N LEU A 230 -27.12 5.71 18.98
CA LEU A 230 -26.62 7.07 18.78
C LEU A 230 -27.62 8.12 19.28
N ARG A 231 -27.12 9.24 19.80
CA ARG A 231 -27.89 10.46 20.06
C ARG A 231 -28.21 11.17 18.74
N GLU A 232 -29.24 12.01 18.77
CA GLU A 232 -29.61 12.85 17.62
C GLU A 232 -28.42 13.70 17.13
N GLY A 233 -28.25 13.76 15.81
CA GLY A 233 -27.19 14.51 15.16
C GLY A 233 -25.84 13.78 15.04
N ALA A 234 -25.67 12.57 15.57
CA ALA A 234 -24.47 11.77 15.30
C ALA A 234 -24.43 11.29 13.84
N GLY A 235 -23.40 11.69 13.10
CA GLY A 235 -23.22 11.35 11.69
C GLY A 235 -22.03 10.44 11.41
N HIS A 236 -21.03 10.42 12.28
CA HIS A 236 -19.77 9.70 12.10
C HIS A 236 -19.29 9.02 13.38
N LEU A 237 -18.46 7.99 13.21
CA LEU A 237 -17.74 7.31 14.29
C LEU A 237 -16.25 7.55 14.07
N GLU A 238 -15.65 8.28 14.99
CA GLU A 238 -14.22 8.61 15.04
C GLU A 238 -13.46 7.55 15.83
N PHE A 239 -12.31 7.16 15.32
CA PHE A 239 -11.50 6.05 15.82
C PHE A 239 -10.13 6.59 16.23
N TYR A 240 -9.72 6.30 17.46
CA TYR A 240 -8.45 6.74 18.02
C TYR A 240 -7.50 5.55 18.17
N GLY A 241 -6.37 5.59 17.46
CA GLY A 241 -5.28 4.62 17.54
C GLY A 241 -4.19 5.10 18.50
N ALA A 242 -3.47 4.17 19.13
CA ALA A 242 -2.52 4.52 20.17
C ALA A 242 -1.17 5.07 19.67
N ASP A 243 -0.87 4.98 18.36
CA ASP A 243 0.43 5.40 17.82
C ASP A 243 0.61 6.92 17.83
N THR A 244 1.85 7.34 18.11
CA THR A 244 2.26 8.75 18.07
C THR A 244 2.53 9.16 16.62
N TYR A 245 1.77 10.13 16.15
CA TYR A 245 1.82 10.66 14.79
C TYR A 245 2.21 12.14 14.81
N PHE A 246 3.05 12.54 13.87
CA PHE A 246 3.58 13.89 13.77
C PHE A 246 3.19 14.50 12.42
N LYS A 247 2.78 15.77 12.42
CA LYS A 247 2.44 16.54 11.21
C LYS A 247 2.78 18.01 11.39
N LYS A 248 3.59 18.58 10.49
CA LYS A 248 4.00 20.00 10.47
C LYS A 248 4.46 20.51 11.85
N GLY A 249 5.36 19.76 12.49
CA GLY A 249 5.90 20.09 13.81
C GLY A 249 4.93 19.90 14.99
N LYS A 250 3.74 19.33 14.75
CA LYS A 250 2.74 19.03 15.79
C LYS A 250 2.61 17.54 16.00
N VAL A 251 2.22 17.13 17.20
CA VAL A 251 2.02 15.73 17.58
C VAL A 251 0.54 15.42 17.80
N TYR A 252 0.16 14.18 17.53
CA TYR A 252 -1.19 13.66 17.63
C TYR A 252 -1.15 12.15 17.93
N ASN A 253 -2.28 11.58 18.33
CA ASN A 253 -2.56 10.17 18.08
C ASN A 253 -3.15 9.98 16.67
N TYR A 254 -3.09 8.77 16.10
CA TYR A 254 -3.72 8.49 14.81
C TYR A 254 -5.25 8.51 14.94
N VAL A 255 -5.93 9.41 14.23
CA VAL A 255 -7.38 9.58 14.31
C VAL A 255 -8.00 9.77 12.93
N VAL A 256 -9.07 9.03 12.65
CA VAL A 256 -9.88 9.08 11.43
C VAL A 256 -11.33 8.78 11.76
N SER A 257 -12.26 8.97 10.84
CA SER A 257 -13.65 8.57 11.05
C SER A 257 -14.28 7.92 9.82
N VAL A 258 -15.38 7.20 10.06
CA VAL A 258 -16.27 6.68 9.01
C VAL A 258 -17.70 7.14 9.26
N PRO A 259 -18.51 7.33 8.21
CA PRO A 259 -19.90 7.74 8.39
C PRO A 259 -20.73 6.61 9.01
N TRP A 260 -21.75 6.97 9.79
CA TRP A 260 -22.66 6.01 10.43
C TRP A 260 -23.30 5.05 9.42
N ARG A 261 -23.55 5.49 8.18
CA ARG A 261 -24.08 4.63 7.10
C ARG A 261 -23.24 3.36 6.90
N LYS A 262 -21.91 3.47 6.99
CA LYS A 262 -20.98 2.35 6.83
C LYS A 262 -21.07 1.37 8.01
N VAL A 263 -21.14 1.90 9.22
CA VAL A 263 -21.32 1.09 10.44
C VAL A 263 -22.71 0.41 10.44
N LYS A 264 -23.76 1.14 10.06
CA LYS A 264 -25.15 0.64 9.98
C LYS A 264 -25.29 -0.51 8.98
N ALA A 265 -24.48 -0.54 7.93
CA ALA A 265 -24.42 -1.62 6.94
C ALA A 265 -23.72 -2.91 7.47
N ASN A 266 -23.23 -2.93 8.72
CA ASN A 266 -22.40 -4.00 9.29
C ASN A 266 -21.03 -4.17 8.62
N GLU A 267 -20.51 -3.11 7.99
CA GLU A 267 -19.24 -3.17 7.25
C GLU A 267 -18.06 -2.59 8.05
N VAL A 268 -18.21 -2.50 9.37
CA VAL A 268 -17.18 -2.03 10.31
C VAL A 268 -17.05 -3.03 11.45
N LEU A 269 -15.91 -3.72 11.47
CA LEU A 269 -15.55 -4.75 12.43
C LEU A 269 -14.52 -4.23 13.42
N LEU A 270 -14.70 -4.54 14.70
CA LEU A 270 -13.65 -4.44 15.71
C LEU A 270 -13.01 -5.83 15.83
N ALA A 271 -11.85 -6.01 15.22
CA ALA A 271 -11.18 -7.30 15.07
C ALA A 271 -10.06 -7.47 16.11
N TRP A 272 -9.95 -8.66 16.68
CA TRP A 272 -8.86 -9.09 17.58
C TRP A 272 -8.09 -10.31 17.04
N ASP A 273 -8.55 -10.87 15.92
CA ASP A 273 -7.99 -12.07 15.30
C ASP A 273 -7.90 -11.86 13.77
N MET A 274 -6.81 -12.39 13.22
CA MET A 274 -6.44 -12.31 11.81
C MET A 274 -5.94 -13.69 11.36
N ASN A 275 -6.65 -14.28 10.41
CA ASN A 275 -6.41 -15.61 9.87
C ASN A 275 -6.50 -16.75 10.90
N GLY A 276 -7.35 -16.61 11.93
CA GLY A 276 -7.55 -17.63 12.96
C GLY A 276 -6.48 -17.62 14.06
N GLU A 277 -5.63 -16.59 14.06
CA GLU A 277 -4.63 -16.33 15.08
C GLU A 277 -4.92 -14.96 15.74
N PRO A 278 -4.49 -14.75 17.01
CA PRO A 278 -4.47 -13.42 17.60
C PRO A 278 -3.77 -12.41 16.68
N LEU A 279 -4.27 -11.18 16.62
CA LEU A 279 -3.65 -10.12 15.82
C LEU A 279 -2.14 -10.03 16.11
N PRO A 280 -1.28 -10.00 15.08
CA PRO A 280 0.11 -9.59 15.26
C PRO A 280 0.19 -8.15 15.78
N ARG A 281 1.21 -7.83 16.57
CA ARG A 281 1.39 -6.48 17.16
C ARG A 281 1.46 -5.42 16.08
N ILE A 282 2.18 -5.69 15.00
CA ILE A 282 2.35 -4.79 13.86
C ILE A 282 1.03 -4.48 13.13
N HIS A 283 0.04 -5.38 13.25
CA HIS A 283 -1.27 -5.28 12.62
C HIS A 283 -2.39 -4.78 13.55
N GLY A 284 -2.04 -4.36 14.77
CA GLY A 284 -2.96 -3.65 15.65
C GLY A 284 -3.43 -4.43 16.88
N PHE A 285 -2.68 -5.43 17.35
CA PHE A 285 -2.98 -6.10 18.62
C PHE A 285 -3.19 -5.09 19.78
N PRO A 286 -4.15 -5.30 20.69
CA PRO A 286 -5.09 -6.43 20.73
C PRO A 286 -6.36 -6.21 19.90
N LEU A 287 -6.63 -4.99 19.45
CA LEU A 287 -7.85 -4.65 18.74
C LEU A 287 -7.60 -3.59 17.66
N ARG A 288 -8.14 -3.84 16.47
CA ARG A 288 -8.19 -2.87 15.37
C ARG A 288 -9.59 -2.71 14.82
N VAL A 289 -9.81 -1.62 14.08
CA VAL A 289 -10.94 -1.48 13.17
C VAL A 289 -10.57 -2.12 11.82
N VAL A 290 -11.52 -2.79 11.19
CA VAL A 290 -11.49 -3.22 9.79
C VAL A 290 -12.74 -2.68 9.10
N VAL A 291 -12.55 -1.79 8.12
CA VAL A 291 -13.63 -1.13 7.37
C VAL A 291 -13.68 -1.71 5.96
N PHE A 292 -14.77 -2.39 5.62
CA PHE A 292 -14.80 -3.19 4.39
C PHE A 292 -14.86 -2.29 3.16
N GLY A 293 -14.00 -2.52 2.17
CA GLY A 293 -14.00 -1.78 0.91
C GLY A 293 -13.54 -0.32 0.99
N TYR A 294 -13.17 0.18 2.18
CA TYR A 294 -12.57 1.50 2.33
C TYR A 294 -11.04 1.41 2.25
N ILE A 295 -10.39 2.56 2.03
CA ILE A 295 -8.94 2.69 2.08
C ILE A 295 -8.42 2.20 3.44
N GLY A 296 -7.23 1.60 3.45
CA GLY A 296 -6.64 1.03 4.66
C GLY A 296 -6.48 2.03 5.81
N ALA A 297 -6.31 3.33 5.51
CA ALA A 297 -6.22 4.39 6.51
C ALA A 297 -7.44 4.48 7.44
N ARG A 298 -8.64 4.05 7.00
CA ARG A 298 -9.85 4.08 7.86
C ARG A 298 -9.93 2.90 8.83
N SER A 299 -9.08 1.90 8.65
CA SER A 299 -8.98 0.70 9.49
C SER A 299 -7.94 0.90 10.60
N VAL A 300 -8.26 1.73 11.60
CA VAL A 300 -7.37 2.11 12.70
C VAL A 300 -6.82 0.91 13.46
N LYS A 301 -5.51 0.91 13.72
CA LYS A 301 -4.81 -0.08 14.54
C LYS A 301 -4.64 0.41 15.97
N TRP A 302 -4.44 -0.52 16.90
CA TRP A 302 -4.24 -0.21 18.33
C TRP A 302 -5.36 0.70 18.87
N LEU A 303 -6.60 0.35 18.52
CA LEU A 303 -7.77 1.17 18.80
C LEU A 303 -7.95 1.30 20.32
N TYR A 304 -8.15 2.51 20.84
CA TYR A 304 -8.39 2.72 22.27
C TYR A 304 -9.68 3.50 22.57
N GLU A 305 -10.22 4.24 21.59
CA GLU A 305 -11.47 4.98 21.73
C GLU A 305 -12.25 5.00 20.40
N VAL A 306 -13.57 4.84 20.48
CA VAL A 306 -14.53 5.16 19.43
C VAL A 306 -15.44 6.28 19.91
N ARG A 307 -15.47 7.40 19.20
CA ARG A 307 -16.28 8.57 19.55
C ARG A 307 -17.33 8.85 18.49
N ALA A 308 -18.61 8.86 18.88
CA ALA A 308 -19.67 9.31 17.99
C ALA A 308 -19.66 10.85 17.89
N ILE A 309 -19.57 11.35 16.67
CA ILE A 309 -19.45 12.79 16.36
C ILE A 309 -20.44 13.21 15.27
N ARG A 310 -20.70 14.52 15.17
CA ARG A 310 -21.72 15.06 14.25
C ARG A 310 -21.31 14.97 12.78
N THR A 311 -20.07 15.35 12.47
CA THR A 311 -19.51 15.39 11.12
C THR A 311 -18.24 14.55 11.03
N GLU A 312 -17.60 14.51 9.87
CA GLU A 312 -16.28 13.88 9.71
C GLU A 312 -15.22 14.41 10.69
N SER A 313 -14.21 13.57 10.96
CA SER A 313 -13.14 13.90 11.90
C SER A 313 -12.35 15.11 11.43
N ALA A 314 -12.07 16.02 12.37
CA ALA A 314 -11.20 17.17 12.12
C ALA A 314 -9.70 16.82 12.21
N ALA A 315 -9.36 15.57 12.52
CA ALA A 315 -8.00 15.10 12.67
C ALA A 315 -7.19 15.27 11.37
N PRO A 316 -5.88 15.52 11.44
CA PRO A 316 -5.08 15.84 10.27
C PRO A 316 -5.08 14.75 9.19
N VAL A 317 -5.12 13.48 9.59
CA VAL A 317 -5.15 12.32 8.68
C VAL A 317 -6.46 12.24 7.89
N GLN A 318 -7.58 12.67 8.47
CA GLN A 318 -8.88 12.68 7.78
C GLN A 318 -9.04 13.91 6.87
N ARG A 319 -8.63 15.08 7.38
CA ARG A 319 -8.97 16.39 6.79
C ARG A 319 -7.88 16.98 5.90
N LYS A 320 -6.62 16.56 6.07
CA LYS A 320 -5.45 17.21 5.45
C LYS A 320 -4.50 16.21 4.77
N GLU A 321 -4.92 14.97 4.65
CA GLU A 321 -4.17 13.81 4.17
C GLU A 321 -5.18 12.82 3.61
N TYR A 322 -4.74 11.86 2.79
CA TYR A 322 -5.64 10.92 2.13
C TYR A 322 -6.76 11.65 1.36
N LEU A 323 -6.39 12.74 0.68
CA LEU A 323 -7.26 13.53 -0.17
C LEU A 323 -6.96 13.18 -1.64
N TYR A 324 -8.01 13.02 -2.44
CA TYR A 324 -7.85 12.88 -3.88
C TYR A 324 -8.18 14.21 -4.56
N TYR A 325 -7.27 14.66 -5.41
CA TYR A 325 -7.41 15.89 -6.18
C TYR A 325 -7.66 15.59 -7.64
N THR A 326 -8.20 16.57 -8.36
CA THR A 326 -8.23 16.51 -9.82
C THR A 326 -6.82 16.62 -10.41
N PRO A 327 -6.57 16.11 -11.63
CA PRO A 327 -5.23 16.14 -12.24
C PRO A 327 -4.66 17.53 -12.58
N GLN A 328 -5.40 18.61 -12.29
CA GLN A 328 -5.03 20.01 -12.56
C GLN A 328 -4.59 20.77 -11.30
N VAL A 329 -4.63 20.11 -10.14
CA VAL A 329 -4.15 20.67 -8.87
C VAL A 329 -2.69 20.23 -8.66
N GLY A 330 -1.86 21.15 -8.18
CA GLY A 330 -0.46 20.93 -7.83
C GLY A 330 -0.01 21.86 -6.70
N LYS A 331 1.30 21.87 -6.40
CA LYS A 331 1.89 22.57 -5.25
C LYS A 331 1.38 24.00 -5.03
N GLN A 332 1.24 24.76 -6.12
CA GLN A 332 0.97 26.20 -6.08
C GLN A 332 -0.51 26.53 -5.83
N ASN A 333 -1.43 25.60 -6.13
CA ASN A 333 -2.88 25.84 -6.05
C ASN A 333 -3.63 24.81 -5.17
N ALA A 334 -2.95 23.79 -4.64
CA ALA A 334 -3.52 22.82 -3.72
C ALA A 334 -4.04 23.48 -2.44
N ARG A 335 -5.27 23.14 -2.06
CA ARG A 335 -5.91 23.53 -0.80
C ARG A 335 -6.66 22.32 -0.28
N TYR A 336 -6.62 22.05 1.03
CA TYR A 336 -7.34 20.88 1.57
C TYR A 336 -8.83 20.83 1.19
N SER A 337 -9.46 21.98 0.95
CA SER A 337 -10.87 22.07 0.53
C SER A 337 -11.14 21.74 -0.94
N ASN A 338 -10.13 21.61 -1.80
CA ASN A 338 -10.30 21.25 -3.22
C ASN A 338 -10.07 19.75 -3.50
N GLY A 339 -9.60 18.99 -2.50
CA GLY A 339 -9.58 17.53 -2.52
C GLY A 339 -10.76 16.95 -1.76
N PHE A 340 -11.09 15.69 -2.03
CA PHE A 340 -12.08 14.95 -1.25
C PHE A 340 -11.42 13.83 -0.45
N SER A 341 -11.93 13.60 0.76
CA SER A 341 -11.41 12.55 1.65
C SER A 341 -11.70 11.18 1.05
N ILE A 342 -10.65 10.42 0.76
CA ILE A 342 -10.79 9.12 0.12
C ILE A 342 -11.43 8.15 1.14
N GLN A 343 -12.48 7.47 0.70
CA GLN A 343 -13.21 6.49 1.48
C GLN A 343 -13.13 5.14 0.77
N GLU A 344 -13.98 4.92 -0.23
CA GLU A 344 -14.03 3.67 -0.99
C GLU A 344 -12.84 3.56 -1.95
N MET A 345 -12.24 2.36 -2.04
CA MET A 345 -11.22 2.09 -3.06
C MET A 345 -11.89 1.81 -4.41
N PRO A 346 -11.45 2.41 -5.52
CA PRO A 346 -11.97 2.08 -6.84
C PRO A 346 -11.43 0.72 -7.31
N VAL A 347 -11.96 0.26 -8.45
CA VAL A 347 -11.43 -0.91 -9.14
C VAL A 347 -9.95 -0.70 -9.51
N SER A 348 -9.12 -1.71 -9.24
CA SER A 348 -7.70 -1.73 -9.54
C SER A 348 -7.20 -3.16 -9.76
N SER A 349 -6.09 -3.28 -10.47
CA SER A 349 -5.40 -4.56 -10.68
C SER A 349 -3.91 -4.33 -10.90
N ALA A 350 -3.13 -5.40 -10.76
CA ALA A 350 -1.71 -5.39 -11.08
C ALA A 350 -1.24 -6.73 -11.63
N ILE A 351 -0.20 -6.65 -12.45
CA ILE A 351 0.56 -7.80 -12.96
C ILE A 351 1.72 -8.01 -11.98
N MET A 352 1.85 -9.23 -11.49
CA MET A 352 2.84 -9.59 -10.47
C MET A 352 3.96 -10.47 -11.02
N ALA A 353 3.68 -11.19 -12.11
CA ALA A 353 4.68 -11.79 -12.99
C ALA A 353 4.15 -11.80 -14.43
N PRO A 354 5.00 -11.56 -15.45
CA PRO A 354 6.39 -11.10 -15.34
C PRO A 354 6.51 -9.69 -14.71
N ARG A 355 7.73 -9.23 -14.45
CA ARG A 355 8.01 -7.91 -13.90
C ARG A 355 8.40 -6.95 -15.01
N ASP A 356 8.22 -5.67 -14.75
CA ASP A 356 8.73 -4.59 -15.60
C ASP A 356 10.26 -4.73 -15.78
N GLY A 357 10.69 -4.75 -17.03
CA GLY A 357 12.08 -4.95 -17.46
C GLY A 357 12.53 -6.41 -17.61
N ASP A 358 11.70 -7.41 -17.30
CA ASP A 358 12.08 -8.81 -17.49
C ASP A 358 12.31 -9.11 -18.99
N GLN A 359 13.27 -10.00 -19.27
CA GLN A 359 13.61 -10.49 -20.61
C GLN A 359 13.27 -11.97 -20.65
N ILE A 360 12.33 -12.37 -21.51
CA ILE A 360 11.72 -13.70 -21.46
C ILE A 360 11.89 -14.45 -22.78
N VAL A 361 12.33 -15.70 -22.66
CA VAL A 361 12.30 -16.68 -23.76
C VAL A 361 11.00 -17.46 -23.66
N HIS A 362 10.25 -17.57 -24.74
CA HIS A 362 8.95 -18.27 -24.76
C HIS A 362 8.67 -18.96 -26.10
N ASP A 363 7.64 -19.80 -26.14
CA ASP A 363 7.25 -20.60 -27.31
C ASP A 363 5.92 -20.12 -27.91
N GLY A 364 5.85 -18.82 -28.23
CA GLY A 364 4.62 -18.19 -28.74
C GLY A 364 3.56 -17.85 -27.68
N ARG A 365 3.83 -18.08 -26.39
CA ARG A 365 2.91 -17.75 -25.29
C ARG A 365 3.62 -17.23 -24.04
N VAL A 366 3.02 -16.26 -23.36
CA VAL A 366 3.55 -15.67 -22.12
C VAL A 366 2.55 -15.84 -20.98
N ALA A 367 3.00 -16.44 -19.89
CA ALA A 367 2.22 -16.59 -18.67
C ALA A 367 2.25 -15.30 -17.84
N LEU A 368 1.08 -14.83 -17.42
CA LEU A 368 0.90 -13.71 -16.52
C LEU A 368 0.14 -14.15 -15.27
N ARG A 369 0.45 -13.51 -14.15
CA ARG A 369 -0.32 -13.67 -12.91
C ARG A 369 -0.45 -12.33 -12.20
N GLY A 370 -1.53 -12.16 -11.44
CA GLY A 370 -1.72 -10.93 -10.70
C GLY A 370 -2.90 -10.91 -9.76
N TRP A 371 -3.28 -9.71 -9.33
CA TRP A 371 -4.45 -9.48 -8.50
C TRP A 371 -5.37 -8.43 -9.12
N ALA A 372 -6.65 -8.50 -8.75
CA ALA A 372 -7.71 -7.58 -9.13
C ALA A 372 -8.57 -7.31 -7.88
N TYR A 373 -9.00 -6.07 -7.66
CA TYR A 373 -9.77 -5.68 -6.49
C TYR A 373 -10.71 -4.50 -6.82
N SER A 374 -11.87 -4.44 -6.16
CA SER A 374 -12.73 -3.26 -6.14
C SER A 374 -13.26 -3.09 -4.71
N GLY A 375 -13.27 -1.86 -4.21
CA GLY A 375 -13.77 -1.53 -2.87
C GLY A 375 -15.27 -1.24 -2.86
N GLY A 376 -15.76 -0.53 -1.83
CA GLY A 376 -17.16 -0.06 -1.80
C GLY A 376 -18.26 -1.13 -1.74
N GLY A 377 -17.92 -2.40 -1.53
CA GLY A 377 -18.89 -3.52 -1.63
C GLY A 377 -19.02 -4.08 -3.05
N HIS A 378 -18.14 -3.67 -3.95
CA HIS A 378 -17.98 -4.23 -5.28
C HIS A 378 -16.96 -5.38 -5.29
N TRP A 379 -16.98 -6.19 -6.34
CA TRP A 379 -16.00 -7.25 -6.55
C TRP A 379 -15.60 -7.36 -8.02
N PRO A 380 -14.37 -7.81 -8.33
CA PRO A 380 -13.95 -8.10 -9.70
C PRO A 380 -14.85 -9.16 -10.35
N VAL A 381 -15.41 -8.85 -11.53
CA VAL A 381 -16.19 -9.80 -12.34
C VAL A 381 -15.45 -10.25 -13.59
N ARG A 382 -14.58 -9.39 -14.14
CA ARG A 382 -13.80 -9.66 -15.34
C ARG A 382 -12.43 -9.01 -15.24
N VAL A 383 -11.38 -9.76 -15.56
CA VAL A 383 -10.01 -9.25 -15.72
C VAL A 383 -9.63 -9.42 -17.18
N GLU A 384 -9.05 -8.40 -17.78
CA GLU A 384 -8.59 -8.40 -19.17
C GLU A 384 -7.12 -8.03 -19.21
N VAL A 385 -6.38 -8.74 -20.05
CA VAL A 385 -4.93 -8.62 -20.21
C VAL A 385 -4.59 -8.43 -21.69
N SER A 386 -3.55 -7.66 -21.95
CA SER A 386 -3.11 -7.30 -23.30
C SER A 386 -1.58 -7.40 -23.38
N ALA A 387 -1.05 -7.73 -24.55
CA ALA A 387 0.37 -7.80 -24.85
C ALA A 387 0.86 -6.71 -25.83
N ASP A 388 -0.04 -5.84 -26.30
CA ASP A 388 0.22 -4.84 -27.36
C ASP A 388 -0.06 -3.39 -26.90
N GLY A 389 0.10 -3.12 -25.60
CA GLY A 389 -0.17 -1.81 -25.02
C GLY A 389 -1.66 -1.47 -24.84
N GLY A 390 -2.57 -2.41 -25.09
CA GLY A 390 -4.00 -2.29 -24.79
C GLY A 390 -4.88 -2.08 -26.02
N SER A 391 -4.41 -2.51 -27.19
CA SER A 391 -5.18 -2.50 -28.43
C SER A 391 -6.06 -3.75 -28.53
N VAL A 392 -5.50 -4.93 -28.21
CA VAL A 392 -6.22 -6.21 -28.16
C VAL A 392 -6.24 -6.76 -26.74
N TRP A 393 -7.44 -7.06 -26.24
CA TRP A 393 -7.67 -7.54 -24.88
C TRP A 393 -8.14 -9.00 -24.87
N TYR A 394 -7.50 -9.81 -24.04
CA TYR A 394 -7.88 -11.18 -23.74
C TYR A 394 -8.50 -11.22 -22.34
N GLU A 395 -9.72 -11.77 -22.25
CA GLU A 395 -10.35 -12.00 -20.96
C GLU A 395 -9.67 -13.16 -20.24
N VAL A 396 -9.41 -12.99 -18.94
CA VAL A 396 -8.93 -14.07 -18.08
C VAL A 396 -10.10 -15.04 -17.81
N PRO A 397 -9.98 -16.33 -18.15
CA PRO A 397 -11.04 -17.30 -17.90
C PRO A 397 -11.42 -17.37 -16.42
N TRP A 398 -12.70 -17.55 -16.13
CA TRP A 398 -13.22 -17.51 -14.76
C TRP A 398 -12.55 -18.54 -13.83
N GLU A 399 -12.26 -19.74 -14.35
CA GLU A 399 -11.59 -20.83 -13.67
C GLU A 399 -10.12 -20.54 -13.35
N ARG A 400 -9.52 -19.54 -14.01
CA ARG A 400 -8.17 -19.03 -13.74
C ARG A 400 -8.17 -17.87 -12.75
N MET A 401 -9.30 -17.56 -12.12
CA MET A 401 -9.40 -16.57 -11.05
C MET A 401 -9.75 -17.25 -9.72
N SER A 402 -9.07 -16.87 -8.65
CA SER A 402 -9.31 -17.36 -7.26
C SER A 402 -10.75 -17.17 -6.77
N ARG A 403 -11.13 -17.74 -5.64
CA ARG A 403 -12.52 -17.71 -5.17
C ARG A 403 -13.05 -16.27 -5.06
N LYS A 404 -14.28 -16.05 -5.53
CA LYS A 404 -14.99 -14.79 -5.32
C LYS A 404 -15.35 -14.61 -3.84
N TYR A 405 -14.95 -13.47 -3.28
CA TYR A 405 -15.43 -12.95 -2.00
C TYR A 405 -16.06 -11.56 -2.22
N PHE A 406 -17.01 -11.15 -1.37
CA PHE A 406 -17.70 -9.86 -1.51
C PHE A 406 -16.83 -8.65 -1.17
N HIS A 407 -15.85 -8.81 -0.28
CA HIS A 407 -15.00 -7.72 0.22
C HIS A 407 -13.52 -8.01 0.03
N ALA A 408 -13.18 -8.93 -0.88
CA ALA A 408 -11.80 -9.27 -1.14
C ALA A 408 -11.46 -9.30 -2.63
N TRP A 409 -10.16 -9.24 -2.90
CA TRP A 409 -9.56 -9.33 -4.21
C TRP A 409 -9.88 -10.67 -4.90
N ARG A 410 -9.48 -10.76 -6.16
CA ARG A 410 -9.26 -12.02 -6.86
C ARG A 410 -7.84 -12.03 -7.41
N LEU A 411 -7.10 -13.07 -7.08
CA LEU A 411 -5.93 -13.47 -7.84
C LEU A 411 -6.36 -14.04 -9.19
N TRP A 412 -5.54 -13.84 -10.22
CA TRP A 412 -5.79 -14.29 -11.58
C TRP A 412 -4.51 -14.78 -12.26
N GLU A 413 -4.65 -15.72 -13.19
CA GLU A 413 -3.58 -16.21 -14.06
C GLU A 413 -4.05 -16.19 -15.51
N ALA A 414 -3.15 -15.89 -16.44
CA ALA A 414 -3.46 -15.86 -17.86
C ALA A 414 -2.28 -16.41 -18.67
N GLU A 415 -2.56 -16.96 -19.84
CA GLU A 415 -1.54 -17.38 -20.80
C GLU A 415 -1.89 -16.73 -22.14
N LEU A 416 -1.14 -15.69 -22.51
CA LEU A 416 -1.45 -14.89 -23.70
C LEU A 416 -0.69 -15.44 -24.89
N PRO A 417 -1.35 -15.55 -26.07
CA PRO A 417 -0.62 -15.75 -27.32
C PRO A 417 0.23 -14.51 -27.61
N VAL A 418 1.51 -14.72 -27.87
CA VAL A 418 2.50 -13.68 -28.17
C VAL A 418 3.33 -14.17 -29.34
N ASP A 419 3.02 -13.65 -30.53
CA ASP A 419 3.79 -13.94 -31.76
C ASP A 419 4.84 -12.85 -32.05
N ALA A 420 4.87 -11.77 -31.26
CA ALA A 420 5.78 -10.64 -31.43
C ALA A 420 7.08 -10.81 -30.64
N GLU A 421 8.15 -10.16 -31.10
CA GLU A 421 9.48 -10.15 -30.49
C GLU A 421 9.93 -8.72 -30.20
N GLY A 422 10.92 -8.55 -29.31
CA GLY A 422 11.43 -7.25 -28.89
C GLY A 422 10.67 -6.68 -27.68
N TRP A 423 10.75 -5.36 -27.48
CA TRP A 423 10.06 -4.71 -26.35
C TRP A 423 8.55 -4.67 -26.56
N LEU A 424 7.83 -5.41 -25.73
CA LEU A 424 6.36 -5.42 -25.66
C LEU A 424 5.88 -4.72 -24.40
N GLU A 425 4.69 -4.14 -24.47
CA GLU A 425 4.01 -3.57 -23.31
C GLU A 425 2.78 -4.40 -22.95
N PHE A 426 2.86 -5.08 -21.80
CA PHE A 426 1.73 -5.81 -21.25
C PHE A 426 0.91 -4.89 -20.35
N CYS A 427 -0.42 -4.99 -20.42
CA CYS A 427 -1.30 -4.24 -19.55
C CYS A 427 -2.49 -5.05 -19.05
N VAL A 428 -2.99 -4.70 -17.87
CA VAL A 428 -4.15 -5.34 -17.24
C VAL A 428 -5.17 -4.30 -16.80
N ARG A 429 -6.46 -4.62 -17.00
CA ARG A 429 -7.59 -3.88 -16.44
C ARG A 429 -8.63 -4.82 -15.86
N THR A 430 -9.39 -4.33 -14.90
CA THR A 430 -10.46 -5.07 -14.24
C THR A 430 -11.79 -4.33 -14.40
N TRP A 431 -12.86 -5.10 -14.55
CA TRP A 431 -14.23 -4.65 -14.45
C TRP A 431 -14.85 -5.20 -13.17
N ASP A 432 -15.55 -4.34 -12.42
CA ASP A 432 -16.31 -4.76 -11.25
C ASP A 432 -17.79 -5.01 -11.58
N ASN A 433 -18.55 -5.50 -10.59
CA ASN A 433 -19.96 -5.82 -10.76
C ASN A 433 -20.87 -4.60 -10.99
N ALA A 434 -20.34 -3.38 -10.92
CA ALA A 434 -21.04 -2.14 -11.27
C ALA A 434 -20.56 -1.56 -12.61
N MET A 435 -19.79 -2.32 -13.38
CA MET A 435 -19.21 -1.93 -14.67
C MET A 435 -18.21 -0.77 -14.57
N ASN A 436 -17.66 -0.49 -13.38
CA ASN A 436 -16.50 0.39 -13.29
C ASN A 436 -15.28 -0.30 -13.90
N THR A 437 -14.41 0.47 -14.54
CA THR A 437 -13.12 -0.01 -15.05
C THR A 437 -12.01 1.01 -14.81
N GLN A 438 -10.79 0.60 -15.12
CA GLN A 438 -9.56 1.37 -14.88
C GLN A 438 -9.26 2.31 -16.07
N PRO A 439 -8.88 3.57 -15.82
CA PRO A 439 -8.34 4.44 -16.87
C PRO A 439 -7.10 3.81 -17.53
N THR A 440 -6.90 4.04 -18.81
CA THR A 440 -5.85 3.37 -19.58
C THR A 440 -4.42 3.78 -19.18
N TYR A 441 -4.23 5.02 -18.71
CA TYR A 441 -2.91 5.60 -18.44
C TYR A 441 -2.84 6.27 -17.06
N VAL A 442 -1.64 6.32 -16.48
CA VAL A 442 -1.36 6.94 -15.18
C VAL A 442 -1.83 8.39 -15.15
N ARG A 443 -1.59 9.14 -16.24
CA ARG A 443 -2.00 10.56 -16.32
C ARG A 443 -3.49 10.79 -16.04
N SER A 444 -4.36 9.87 -16.45
CA SER A 444 -5.81 9.97 -16.25
C SER A 444 -6.22 9.75 -14.79
N ALA A 445 -5.41 9.03 -14.01
CA ALA A 445 -5.61 8.76 -12.58
C ALA A 445 -4.69 9.58 -11.66
N TRP A 446 -3.82 10.42 -12.25
CA TRP A 446 -2.82 11.17 -11.49
C TRP A 446 -3.46 12.25 -10.61
N ASN A 447 -2.93 12.41 -9.40
CA ASN A 447 -3.25 13.51 -8.50
C ASN A 447 -2.03 13.94 -7.67
N TRP A 448 -2.06 15.17 -7.18
CA TRP A 448 -0.93 15.80 -6.47
C TRP A 448 -0.41 15.02 -5.25
N ASP A 449 -1.30 14.38 -4.49
CA ASP A 449 -0.95 13.58 -3.30
C ASP A 449 -0.68 12.09 -3.66
N LEU A 450 -0.57 11.76 -4.95
CA LEU A 450 -0.10 10.47 -5.44
C LEU A 450 -0.83 9.28 -4.79
N HIS A 451 -2.14 9.43 -4.61
CA HIS A 451 -3.01 8.40 -4.07
C HIS A 451 -3.78 7.70 -5.18
N VAL A 452 -4.29 6.51 -4.91
CA VAL A 452 -5.26 5.78 -5.74
C VAL A 452 -4.79 5.68 -7.20
N THR A 453 -3.65 5.02 -7.41
CA THR A 453 -3.23 4.62 -8.76
C THR A 453 -4.19 3.56 -9.29
N SER A 454 -5.25 4.02 -9.96
CA SER A 454 -6.33 3.18 -10.50
C SER A 454 -6.21 2.96 -12.01
N SER A 455 -5.15 3.46 -12.65
CA SER A 455 -4.88 3.18 -14.07
C SER A 455 -4.65 1.69 -14.33
N ALA A 456 -4.84 1.25 -15.57
CA ALA A 456 -4.38 -0.06 -16.03
C ALA A 456 -2.88 -0.21 -15.70
N HIS A 457 -2.51 -1.31 -15.04
CA HIS A 457 -1.11 -1.56 -14.73
C HIS A 457 -0.39 -1.99 -16.00
N ARG A 458 0.81 -1.44 -16.23
CA ARG A 458 1.61 -1.65 -17.43
C ARG A 458 3.01 -2.10 -17.05
N ILE A 459 3.52 -3.10 -17.75
CA ILE A 459 4.90 -3.56 -17.64
C ILE A 459 5.51 -3.69 -19.02
N LYS A 460 6.80 -3.39 -19.14
CA LYS A 460 7.57 -3.59 -20.37
C LYS A 460 8.38 -4.87 -20.23
N VAL A 461 8.30 -5.73 -21.22
CA VAL A 461 8.98 -7.03 -21.21
C VAL A 461 9.65 -7.23 -22.57
N TYR A 462 10.89 -7.71 -22.57
CA TYR A 462 11.56 -8.06 -23.82
C TYR A 462 11.23 -9.50 -24.19
N SER A 463 10.60 -9.67 -25.35
CA SER A 463 10.05 -10.91 -25.89
C SER A 463 11.06 -11.58 -26.83
N ILE A 464 11.46 -12.81 -26.51
CA ILE A 464 12.33 -13.66 -27.33
C ILE A 464 11.54 -14.92 -27.70
N ASN A 465 11.01 -14.98 -28.92
CA ASN A 465 10.06 -16.01 -29.31
C ASN A 465 10.76 -17.18 -30.02
N ARG A 466 11.02 -18.25 -29.28
CA ARG A 466 11.66 -19.47 -29.81
C ARG A 466 10.81 -20.19 -30.86
N SER A 467 9.52 -19.87 -31.02
CA SER A 467 8.72 -20.42 -32.12
C SER A 467 9.08 -19.81 -33.48
N ARG A 468 9.82 -18.69 -33.51
CA ARG A 468 10.31 -18.07 -34.75
C ARG A 468 11.60 -18.77 -35.21
N PRO A 469 11.70 -19.23 -36.48
CA PRO A 469 12.86 -19.99 -36.95
C PRO A 469 14.20 -19.28 -36.78
N GLU A 470 14.26 -17.99 -37.12
CA GLU A 470 15.48 -17.17 -37.02
C GLU A 470 15.94 -17.02 -35.57
N THR A 471 15.00 -16.73 -34.66
CA THR A 471 15.28 -16.63 -33.22
C THR A 471 15.72 -17.97 -32.64
N ALA A 472 15.08 -19.08 -33.01
CA ALA A 472 15.51 -20.41 -32.58
C ALA A 472 16.94 -20.73 -33.04
N ALA A 473 17.28 -20.38 -34.29
CA ALA A 473 18.63 -20.54 -34.81
C ALA A 473 19.64 -19.68 -34.05
N ARG A 474 19.33 -18.42 -33.75
CA ARG A 474 20.20 -17.53 -32.97
C ARG A 474 20.38 -18.01 -31.54
N LEU A 475 19.32 -18.47 -30.87
CA LEU A 475 19.41 -19.03 -29.52
C LEU A 475 20.33 -20.25 -29.47
N LYS A 476 20.23 -21.12 -30.48
CA LYS A 476 21.13 -22.28 -30.61
C LYS A 476 22.59 -21.84 -30.83
N GLN A 477 22.84 -20.84 -31.69
CA GLN A 477 24.19 -20.30 -31.89
C GLN A 477 24.79 -19.74 -30.60
N LEU A 478 23.99 -19.04 -29.79
CA LEU A 478 24.43 -18.52 -28.49
C LEU A 478 24.74 -19.66 -27.51
N GLU A 479 23.88 -20.68 -27.45
CA GLU A 479 24.06 -21.88 -26.63
C GLU A 479 25.35 -22.65 -27.02
N ASP A 480 25.54 -22.93 -28.31
CA ASP A 480 26.70 -23.64 -28.86
C ASP A 480 28.03 -22.92 -28.54
N ARG A 481 27.98 -21.60 -28.36
CA ARG A 481 29.13 -20.74 -28.03
C ARG A 481 29.26 -20.42 -26.54
N GLY A 482 28.36 -20.92 -25.69
CA GLY A 482 28.34 -20.64 -24.26
C GLY A 482 28.05 -19.17 -23.92
N ILE A 483 27.40 -18.43 -24.82
CA ILE A 483 27.04 -17.02 -24.63
C ILE A 483 25.65 -16.94 -24.00
N PRO A 484 25.48 -16.20 -22.89
CA PRO A 484 24.18 -16.09 -22.24
C PRO A 484 23.21 -15.27 -23.11
N VAL A 485 21.94 -15.69 -23.13
CA VAL A 485 20.86 -14.98 -23.86
C VAL A 485 20.52 -13.63 -23.22
N VAL A 486 20.69 -13.53 -21.90
CA VAL A 486 20.40 -12.33 -21.11
C VAL A 486 21.62 -11.90 -20.29
N PRO A 487 21.87 -10.59 -20.10
CA PRO A 487 21.05 -9.49 -20.59
C PRO A 487 21.23 -9.22 -22.09
N ILE A 488 20.16 -8.85 -22.78
CA ILE A 488 20.14 -8.48 -24.22
C ILE A 488 21.06 -7.32 -24.60
N THR A 489 21.63 -6.62 -23.62
CA THR A 489 22.59 -5.53 -23.81
C THR A 489 24.03 -6.02 -23.91
N HIS A 490 24.30 -7.33 -23.70
CA HIS A 490 25.62 -7.91 -23.90
C HIS A 490 25.96 -7.90 -25.40
N PRO A 491 27.05 -7.23 -25.82
CA PRO A 491 27.51 -7.32 -27.20
C PRO A 491 27.79 -8.77 -27.62
N ILE A 492 27.47 -9.09 -28.86
CA ILE A 492 27.78 -10.39 -29.47
C ILE A 492 29.09 -10.24 -30.25
N GLU A 493 30.09 -11.06 -29.92
CA GLU A 493 31.44 -11.02 -30.54
C GLU A 493 31.55 -11.91 -31.79
N PHE A 494 30.46 -12.06 -32.54
CA PHE A 494 30.45 -12.76 -33.82
C PHE A 494 29.44 -12.12 -34.77
N ASP A 495 29.70 -12.27 -36.07
CA ASP A 495 28.86 -11.68 -37.11
C ASP A 495 27.45 -12.27 -37.10
N LEU A 496 26.46 -11.42 -37.36
CA LEU A 496 25.04 -11.79 -37.25
C LEU A 496 24.62 -12.78 -38.35
N GLU A 497 25.28 -12.70 -39.50
CA GLU A 497 25.17 -13.54 -40.69
C GLU A 497 26.52 -13.51 -41.44
N SER A 498 26.76 -14.44 -42.35
CA SER A 498 27.94 -14.41 -43.23
C SER A 498 27.76 -13.43 -44.40
N ASP A 499 28.85 -12.94 -44.99
CA ASP A 499 28.79 -12.06 -46.18
C ASP A 499 27.98 -12.69 -47.33
N GLU A 500 28.14 -13.99 -47.59
CA GLU A 500 27.38 -14.72 -48.62
C GLU A 500 25.87 -14.83 -48.29
N GLU A 501 25.52 -14.92 -47.00
CA GLU A 501 24.12 -14.92 -46.55
C GLU A 501 23.51 -13.54 -46.68
N TYR A 502 24.25 -12.51 -46.28
CA TYR A 502 23.86 -11.11 -46.45
C TYR A 502 23.60 -10.77 -47.91
N GLU A 503 24.55 -11.05 -48.82
CA GLU A 503 24.40 -10.74 -50.25
C GLU A 503 23.17 -11.43 -50.86
N ARG A 504 22.98 -12.72 -50.55
CA ARG A 504 21.81 -13.48 -51.01
C ARG A 504 20.50 -12.90 -50.48
N ASN A 505 20.44 -12.53 -49.20
CA ASN A 505 19.25 -11.95 -48.58
C ASN A 505 18.94 -10.56 -49.17
N MET A 506 19.97 -9.75 -49.41
CA MET A 506 19.85 -8.42 -50.02
C MET A 506 19.35 -8.50 -51.47
N GLU A 507 19.87 -9.41 -52.28
CA GLU A 507 19.39 -9.62 -53.65
C GLU A 507 17.91 -10.04 -53.65
N ALA A 508 17.51 -10.96 -52.76
CA ALA A 508 16.12 -11.41 -52.67
C ALA A 508 15.14 -10.30 -52.26
N GLN A 509 15.62 -9.27 -51.56
CA GLN A 509 14.82 -8.12 -51.09
C GLN A 509 14.84 -6.92 -52.04
N GLY A 510 15.59 -7.00 -53.16
CA GLY A 510 15.72 -5.90 -54.12
C GLY A 510 16.72 -4.82 -53.71
N GLY A 511 17.70 -5.17 -52.87
CA GLY A 511 18.66 -4.20 -52.34
C GLY A 511 18.10 -3.36 -51.19
N ARG A 512 18.94 -2.49 -50.63
CA ARG A 512 18.56 -1.62 -49.49
C ARG A 512 18.05 -0.26 -49.97
N ASP A 513 18.59 0.19 -51.09
CA ASP A 513 18.28 1.49 -51.66
C ASP A 513 17.01 1.37 -52.50
N PRO A 514 16.08 2.34 -52.38
CA PRO A 514 14.93 2.37 -53.26
C PRO A 514 15.39 2.48 -54.71
N GLU A 515 14.82 1.66 -55.59
CA GLU A 515 14.97 1.85 -57.03
C GLU A 515 14.24 3.15 -57.42
N GLU A 516 14.96 4.08 -58.07
CA GLU A 516 14.43 5.36 -58.55
C GLU A 516 13.40 5.21 -59.69
#